data_AF-A0A086ZU53-F1
#
_entry.id   AF-A0A086ZU53-F1
#
_cell.length_a   1.000
_cell.length_b   1.000
_cell.length_c   1.000
_cell.angle_alpha   90.00
_cell.angle_beta   90.00
_cell.angle_gamma   90.00
#
_symmetry.space_group_name_H-M   'P 1'
#
loop_
_entity.id
_entity.type
_entity.pdbx_description
1 polymer ?
#
loop_
_entity_poly.entity_id
_entity_poly.type
_entity_poly.pdbx_seq_one_letter_code
_entity_poly.pdbx_strand_id
1 'polypeptide(L)'
;MSTNFDTRLNGERLTVASVKELKRAAGADAVTNTELTVPLGLSRQTISDRFASGDMKLSEFVAAALYLKRKPSELMALAEESSVKSSASALADGGAR
;
A
#
# COMPACT_ATOMS: atom_id res chain seq x y z
N MET A 1 13.37 -1.59 -27.07
CA MET A 1 13.63 -2.17 -25.74
C MET A 1 13.30 -1.11 -24.70
N SER A 2 12.06 -1.10 -24.19
CA SER A 2 11.53 -0.05 -23.28
C SER A 2 11.34 -0.56 -21.84
N THR A 3 12.23 -1.41 -21.35
CA THR A 3 12.08 -2.09 -20.05
C THR A 3 12.06 -1.15 -18.83
N ASN A 4 12.65 0.05 -18.91
CA ASN A 4 12.77 0.95 -17.76
C ASN A 4 11.46 1.65 -17.36
N PHE A 5 10.52 1.83 -18.29
CA PHE A 5 9.26 2.52 -18.01
C PHE A 5 8.27 1.58 -17.31
N ASP A 6 8.19 0.33 -17.76
CA ASP A 6 7.35 -0.71 -17.18
C ASP A 6 7.75 -1.05 -15.73
N THR A 7 9.05 -1.10 -15.42
CA THR A 7 9.50 -1.40 -14.05
C THR A 7 9.14 -0.28 -13.06
N ARG A 8 9.22 0.99 -13.49
CA ARG A 8 8.87 2.15 -12.64
C ARG A 8 7.38 2.25 -12.41
N LEU A 9 6.57 2.06 -13.45
CA LEU A 9 5.11 1.98 -13.34
C LEU A 9 4.68 0.85 -12.41
N ASN A 10 5.34 -0.30 -12.46
CA ASN A 10 5.06 -1.41 -11.54
C ASN A 10 5.48 -1.08 -10.10
N GLY A 11 6.62 -0.42 -9.91
CA GLY A 11 7.09 0.01 -8.58
C GLY A 11 6.12 0.99 -7.90
N GLU A 12 5.64 1.99 -8.62
CA GLU A 12 4.70 2.98 -8.09
C GLU A 12 3.31 2.38 -7.81
N ARG A 13 2.86 1.44 -8.64
CA ARG A 13 1.62 0.70 -8.37
C ARG A 13 1.75 -0.18 -7.13
N LEU A 14 2.93 -0.76 -6.92
CA LEU A 14 3.20 -1.61 -5.76
C LEU A 14 3.29 -0.80 -4.46
N THR A 15 3.88 0.40 -4.49
CA THR A 15 3.91 1.28 -3.30
C THR A 15 2.50 1.68 -2.89
N VAL A 16 1.68 2.13 -3.85
CA VAL A 16 0.28 2.47 -3.60
C VAL A 16 -0.52 1.27 -3.08
N ALA A 17 -0.33 0.09 -3.66
CA ALA A 17 -0.98 -1.13 -3.21
C ALA A 17 -0.56 -1.52 -1.79
N SER A 18 0.74 -1.38 -1.46
CA SER A 18 1.27 -1.68 -0.13
C SER A 18 0.67 -0.77 0.93
N VAL A 19 0.59 0.53 0.67
CA VAL A 19 -0.03 1.51 1.59
C VAL A 19 -1.53 1.24 1.75
N LYS A 20 -2.22 0.78 0.71
CA LYS A 20 -3.63 0.34 0.81
C LYS A 20 -3.80 -0.88 1.68
N GLU A 21 -2.95 -1.91 1.54
CA GLU A 21 -3.00 -3.09 2.40
C GLU A 21 -2.68 -2.74 3.86
N LEU A 22 -1.72 -1.82 4.09
CA LEU A 22 -1.45 -1.29 5.43
C LEU A 22 -2.69 -0.59 6.03
N LYS A 23 -3.38 0.25 5.25
CA LYS A 23 -4.62 0.91 5.69
C LYS A 23 -5.72 -0.12 6.01
N ARG A 24 -5.82 -1.16 5.19
CA ARG A 24 -6.78 -2.24 5.39
C ARG A 24 -6.49 -3.03 6.66
N ALA A 25 -5.22 -3.33 6.92
CA ALA A 25 -4.78 -3.96 8.16
C ALA A 25 -5.10 -3.08 9.38
N ALA A 26 -4.83 -1.78 9.31
CA ALA A 26 -5.21 -0.84 10.36
C ALA A 26 -6.71 -0.84 10.63
N GLY A 27 -7.53 -0.86 9.57
CA GLY A 27 -8.99 -0.97 9.71
C GLY A 27 -9.46 -2.30 10.32
N ALA A 28 -8.79 -3.42 10.00
CA ALA A 28 -9.10 -4.73 10.56
C ALA A 28 -8.78 -4.82 12.06
N ASP A 29 -7.70 -4.17 12.49
CA ASP A 29 -7.31 -4.06 13.90
C ASP A 29 -8.00 -2.89 14.64
N ALA A 30 -8.98 -2.22 14.00
CA ALA A 30 -9.71 -1.05 14.51
C ALA A 30 -8.80 0.13 14.94
N VAL A 31 -7.59 0.20 14.40
CA VAL A 31 -6.61 1.25 14.69
C VAL A 31 -6.95 2.52 13.92
N THR A 32 -7.10 3.61 14.65
CA THR A 32 -7.43 4.92 14.08
C THR A 32 -6.17 5.67 13.60
N ASN A 33 -6.37 6.60 12.66
CA ASN A 33 -5.28 7.52 12.24
C ASN A 33 -4.73 8.34 13.41
N THR A 34 -5.52 8.54 14.47
CA THR A 34 -5.09 9.23 15.69
C THR A 34 -4.08 8.38 16.46
N GLU A 35 -4.33 7.08 16.59
CA GLU A 35 -3.41 6.16 17.28
C GLU A 35 -2.09 5.99 16.53
N LEU A 36 -2.12 6.07 15.20
CA LEU A 36 -0.92 6.05 14.37
C LEU A 36 -0.05 7.32 14.48
N THR A 37 -0.55 8.41 15.08
CA THR A 37 0.25 9.65 15.26
C THR A 37 1.47 9.43 16.16
N VAL A 38 1.31 8.62 17.22
CA VAL A 38 2.36 8.34 18.20
C VAL A 38 3.54 7.56 17.60
N PRO A 39 3.33 6.39 16.97
CA PRO A 39 4.43 5.62 16.38
C PRO A 39 5.05 6.31 15.15
N LEU A 40 4.30 7.17 14.45
CA LEU A 40 4.79 7.83 13.23
C LEU A 40 5.39 9.21 13.49
N GLY A 41 5.08 9.85 14.63
CA GLY A 41 5.45 11.24 14.89
C GLY A 41 4.83 12.23 13.90
N LEU A 42 3.72 11.85 13.26
CA LEU A 42 3.04 12.63 12.22
C LEU A 42 1.69 13.14 12.72
N SER A 43 1.22 14.25 12.15
CA SER A 43 -0.15 14.71 12.38
C SER A 43 -1.17 13.74 11.79
N ARG A 44 -2.35 13.64 12.42
CA ARG A 44 -3.48 12.82 11.90
C ARG A 44 -3.84 13.18 10.46
N GLN A 45 -3.77 14.47 10.11
CA GLN A 45 -4.05 14.95 8.77
C GLN A 45 -3.02 14.41 7.77
N THR A 46 -1.73 14.55 8.09
CA THR A 46 -0.63 13.99 7.28
C THR A 46 -0.79 12.49 7.05
N ILE A 47 -1.12 11.72 8.10
CA ILE A 47 -1.38 10.29 7.97
C ILE A 47 -2.54 10.00 7.01
N SER A 48 -3.60 10.80 7.08
CA SER A 48 -4.76 10.66 6.22
C SER A 48 -4.40 10.96 4.75
N ASP A 49 -3.62 12.01 4.50
CA ASP A 49 -3.09 12.35 3.17
C ASP A 49 -2.16 11.25 2.62
N ARG A 50 -1.30 10.67 3.46
CA ARG A 50 -0.42 9.56 3.09
C ARG A 50 -1.23 8.32 2.68
N PHE A 51 -2.26 7.98 3.44
CA PHE A 51 -3.16 6.89 3.08
C PHE A 51 -4.04 7.17 1.86
N ALA A 52 -4.37 8.43 1.59
CA ALA A 52 -5.14 8.82 0.41
C ALA A 52 -4.30 8.83 -0.87
N SER A 53 -3.09 9.37 -0.80
CA SER A 53 -2.12 9.39 -1.90
C SER A 53 -1.57 8.00 -2.21
N GLY A 54 -1.47 7.12 -1.21
CA GLY A 54 -0.78 5.85 -1.36
C GLY A 54 0.75 5.99 -1.38
N ASP A 55 1.26 7.18 -1.08
CA ASP A 55 2.69 7.47 -1.01
C ASP A 55 3.11 7.71 0.45
N MET A 56 3.95 6.83 0.98
CA MET A 56 4.44 6.88 2.36
C MET A 56 5.92 6.54 2.38
N LYS A 57 6.70 7.21 3.25
CA LYS A 57 8.12 6.88 3.37
C LYS A 57 8.27 5.46 3.90
N LEU A 58 9.31 4.76 3.47
CA LEU A 58 9.56 3.39 3.92
C LEU A 58 9.66 3.29 5.46
N SER A 59 10.28 4.28 6.11
CA SER A 59 10.37 4.36 7.57
C SER A 59 9.00 4.46 8.25
N GLU A 60 8.10 5.27 7.69
CA GLU A 60 6.73 5.45 8.19
C GLU A 60 5.91 4.17 7.97
N PHE A 61 6.05 3.55 6.80
CA PHE A 61 5.39 2.29 6.48
C PHE A 61 5.81 1.16 7.43
N VAL A 62 7.12 1.00 7.66
CA VAL A 62 7.66 -0.01 8.57
C VAL A 62 7.19 0.26 10.00
N ALA A 63 7.23 1.51 10.47
CA ALA A 63 6.77 1.87 11.81
C ALA A 63 5.27 1.56 12.01
N ALA A 64 4.42 1.89 11.02
CA ALA A 64 3.00 1.55 11.07
C ALA A 64 2.76 0.03 11.05
N ALA A 65 3.46 -0.71 10.19
CA ALA A 65 3.32 -2.17 10.11
C ALA A 65 3.71 -2.84 11.44
N LEU A 66 4.81 -2.41 12.05
CA LEU A 66 5.27 -2.92 13.35
C LEU A 66 4.28 -2.58 14.47
N TYR A 67 3.70 -1.37 14.45
CA TYR A 67 2.65 -0.98 15.40
C TYR A 67 1.42 -1.89 15.30
N LEU A 68 1.04 -2.27 14.08
CA LEU A 68 -0.05 -3.22 13.80
C LEU A 68 0.34 -4.69 14.04
N LYS A 69 1.54 -4.97 14.58
CA LYS A 69 2.09 -6.32 14.77
C LYS A 69 2.11 -7.17 13.49
N ARG A 70 2.23 -6.51 12.33
CA ARG A 70 2.34 -7.14 11.01
C ARG A 70 3.77 -7.02 10.48
N LYS A 71 4.21 -8.00 9.70
CA LYS A 71 5.50 -7.90 9.02
C LYS A 71 5.35 -7.04 7.76
N PRO A 72 6.22 -6.04 7.54
CA PRO A 72 6.19 -5.23 6.32
C PRO A 72 6.24 -6.08 5.04
N SER A 73 7.03 -7.16 5.06
CA SER A 73 7.16 -8.10 3.94
C SER A 73 5.86 -8.83 3.61
N GLU A 74 5.02 -9.14 4.61
CA GLU A 74 3.72 -9.78 4.37
C GLU A 74 2.73 -8.80 3.72
N LEU A 75 2.73 -7.54 4.16
CA LEU A 75 1.90 -6.50 3.55
C LEU A 75 2.32 -6.21 2.10
N MET A 76 3.62 -6.23 1.81
CA MET A 76 4.13 -6.08 0.44
C MET A 76 3.77 -7.28 -0.43
N ALA A 77 3.91 -8.51 0.06
CA ALA A 77 3.51 -9.71 -0.68
C ALA A 77 1.99 -9.73 -1.00
N LEU A 78 1.16 -9.30 -0.04
CA LEU A 78 -0.28 -9.14 -0.26
C LEU A 78 -0.58 -8.06 -1.31
N ALA A 79 0.19 -6.98 -1.31
CA ALA A 79 0.06 -5.93 -2.32
C ALA A 79 0.49 -6.40 -3.71
N GLU A 80 1.56 -7.21 -3.80
CA GLU A 80 1.99 -7.86 -5.05
C GLU A 80 0.87 -8.75 -5.59
N GLU A 81 0.30 -9.63 -4.77
CA GLU A 81 -0.79 -10.53 -5.17
C GLU A 81 -2.04 -9.74 -5.62
N SER A 82 -2.43 -8.70 -4.87
CA SER A 82 -3.54 -7.81 -5.22
C SER A 82 -3.29 -7.06 -6.53
N SER A 83 -2.04 -6.63 -6.79
CA SER A 83 -1.68 -5.92 -8.02
C SER A 83 -1.68 -6.83 -9.25
N VAL A 84 -1.22 -8.07 -9.11
CA VAL A 84 -1.24 -9.10 -10.16
C VAL A 84 -2.68 -9.47 -10.49
N LYS A 85 -3.54 -9.67 -9.48
CA LYS A 85 -4.95 -10.02 -9.68
C LYS A 85 -5.76 -8.92 -10.38
N SER A 86 -5.45 -7.64 -10.10
CA SER A 86 -6.03 -6.51 -10.84
C SER A 86 -5.61 -6.47 -12.32
N SER A 87 -4.37 -6.85 -12.64
CA SER A 87 -3.91 -6.91 -14.03
C SER A 87 -4.51 -8.09 -14.81
N ALA A 88 -4.71 -9.25 -14.17
CA ALA A 88 -5.33 -10.42 -14.79
C ALA A 88 -6.82 -10.21 -15.11
N SER A 89 -7.55 -9.50 -14.26
CA SER A 89 -8.96 -9.17 -14.50
C SER A 89 -9.15 -8.18 -15.65
N ALA A 90 -8.23 -7.22 -15.83
CA ALA A 90 -8.32 -6.24 -16.91
C ALA A 90 -8.01 -6.83 -18.31
N LEU A 91 -7.24 -7.92 -18.37
CA LEU A 91 -6.96 -8.63 -19.61
C LEU A 91 -8.11 -9.59 -20.02
N ALA A 92 -8.94 -10.03 -19.08
CA ALA A 92 -10.07 -10.91 -19.35
C ALA A 92 -11.30 -10.18 -19.94
N ASP A 93 -11.44 -8.88 -19.72
CA ASP A 93 -12.57 -8.06 -20.19
C ASP A 93 -12.31 -7.40 -21.57
N GLY A 94 -11.16 -7.68 -22.21
CA GLY A 94 -10.81 -7.15 -23.54
C GLY A 94 -11.12 -8.07 -24.72
N GLY A 95 -11.65 -9.28 -24.47
CA GLY A 95 -11.76 -10.37 -25.44
C GLY A 95 -13.17 -10.64 -26.01
N ALA A 96 -14.08 -9.68 -25.97
CA ALA A 96 -15.42 -9.84 -26.53
C ALA A 96 -15.87 -8.58 -27.27
N ARG A 97 -15.31 -8.34 -28.46
CA ARG A 97 -15.93 -7.55 -29.51
C ARG A 97 -15.70 -8.22 -30.85
#